data_AF-A0A2V8VJU1-F1
#
_entry.id   AF-A0A2V8VJU1-F1
#
_cell.length_a   1.000
_cell.length_b   1.000
_cell.length_c   1.000
_cell.angle_alpha   90.00
_cell.angle_beta   90.00
_cell.angle_gamma   90.00
#
_symmetry.space_group_name_H-M   'P 1'
#
loop_
_entity.id
_entity.type
_entity.pdbx_description
1 polymer ?
#
loop_
_entity_poly.entity_id
_entity_poly.type
_entity_poly.pdbx_seq_one_letter_code
_entity_poly.pdbx_strand_id
1 'polypeptide(L)'
;MVSQTGEAPPHMMTLRSGSRTYERRRFLGGRAGPGVDVTIHEVHREVQSRLTAERLQRYLGEELRERIRRQGVTIVLEDRLPPSKKLEVRPAVFRGERIAGIGEIPVADHPPVRAEIYLAPETLPGTERPAVALYRLGTRVCQDIAGLPEFAREPWSSGRLEGALDYADFRVAPASREGFTPDAAYSAFVEAVRVVEPILLERLRREDESRAEQAGRSLVRELQSAFARLLKDLPAGDYEWFGADGRRPFCGRRGGAARGPRRRARRGRDTRWGGGRLGTRRSPTRGRRGDDQSRVRRNIRRRGTGSEPILQPSLLTGPLERVVIRPAIARVAVGRRRRLAAIAFDASGLVIESGSASGIDRDLEYAWTISASVASLIVEPGGRAIVEAGGRPGRATLAVRVRPAVKGEPMREASAEAEILVEAEAARRAFPPPVFVHAPGEPWRSRWNGASGKLEVNSAHSDYQIVRPLPARRRRYLGRLYAKELVLHNFGHEPSSAVLERLLEVLTRLDEHL
;
A
#
# COMPACT_ATOMS: atom_id res chain seq x y z
N MET A 1 15.32 13.65 -52.38
CA MET A 1 15.47 12.17 -52.24
C MET A 1 16.25 11.66 -53.43
N VAL A 2 17.30 10.87 -53.21
CA VAL A 2 18.10 10.25 -54.27
C VAL A 2 18.06 8.73 -54.09
N SER A 3 17.54 8.00 -55.07
CA SER A 3 17.43 6.54 -55.02
C SER A 3 18.26 5.85 -56.09
N GLN A 4 18.81 4.69 -55.75
CA GLN A 4 19.50 3.80 -56.68
C GLN A 4 19.13 2.34 -56.37
N THR A 5 18.74 1.60 -57.41
CA THR A 5 18.43 0.16 -57.34
C THR A 5 19.46 -0.61 -58.14
N GLY A 6 20.31 -1.38 -57.45
CA GLY A 6 21.40 -2.15 -58.10
C GLY A 6 22.36 -1.25 -58.88
N GLU A 7 22.62 -1.63 -60.14
CA GLU A 7 23.51 -0.91 -61.07
C GLU A 7 22.80 0.20 -61.88
N ALA A 8 21.49 0.39 -61.69
CA ALA A 8 20.74 1.42 -62.42
C ALA A 8 21.23 2.85 -62.07
N PRO A 9 21.16 3.81 -62.99
CA PRO A 9 21.57 5.19 -62.70
C PRO A 9 20.70 5.80 -61.59
N PRO A 10 21.29 6.58 -60.66
CA PRO A 10 20.55 7.17 -59.56
C PRO A 10 19.55 8.22 -60.07
N HIS A 11 18.39 8.26 -59.42
CA HIS A 11 17.33 9.23 -59.71
C HIS A 11 17.12 10.15 -58.51
N MET A 12 16.88 11.42 -58.79
CA MET A 12 16.53 12.41 -57.78
C MET A 12 15.05 12.75 -57.89
N MET A 13 14.37 12.72 -56.74
CA MET A 13 13.03 13.25 -56.56
C MET A 13 13.06 14.41 -55.56
N THR A 14 12.47 15.53 -55.95
CA THR A 14 12.31 16.72 -55.10
C THR A 14 10.83 16.93 -54.80
N LEU A 15 10.52 17.00 -53.51
CA LEU A 15 9.18 17.28 -52.99
C LEU A 15 9.26 18.58 -52.17
N ARG A 16 8.34 19.51 -52.41
CA ARG A 16 8.23 20.75 -51.63
C ARG A 16 7.10 20.62 -50.60
N SER A 17 7.33 21.12 -49.39
CA SER A 17 6.29 21.17 -48.36
C SER A 17 5.06 21.94 -48.86
N GLY A 18 3.86 21.41 -48.63
CA GLY A 18 2.60 21.99 -49.11
C GLY A 18 2.26 21.71 -50.58
N SER A 19 3.17 21.13 -51.37
CA SER A 19 2.89 20.72 -52.75
C SER A 19 2.48 19.25 -52.82
N ARG A 20 1.50 18.95 -53.69
CA ARG A 20 1.12 17.58 -54.07
C ARG A 20 1.87 17.07 -55.31
N THR A 21 2.68 17.93 -55.94
CA THR A 21 3.49 17.58 -57.11
C THR A 21 4.95 17.34 -56.71
N TYR A 22 5.63 16.48 -57.47
CA TYR A 22 7.05 16.18 -57.29
C TYR A 22 7.79 16.35 -58.62
N GLU A 23 9.05 16.77 -58.55
CA GLU A 23 9.95 16.78 -59.71
C GLU A 23 10.85 15.55 -59.68
N ARG A 24 10.99 14.85 -60.81
CA ARG A 24 11.89 13.71 -60.97
C ARG A 24 12.93 14.05 -62.04
N ARG A 25 14.22 13.88 -61.72
CA ARG A 25 15.34 14.08 -62.67
C ARG A 25 16.39 12.99 -62.47
N ARG A 26 17.23 12.76 -63.49
CA ARG A 26 18.41 11.89 -63.34
C ARG A 26 19.43 12.59 -62.44
N PHE A 27 19.97 11.86 -61.46
CA PHE A 27 21.01 12.41 -60.59
C PHE A 27 22.38 12.18 -61.23
N LEU A 28 23.19 13.24 -61.31
CA LEU A 28 24.51 13.21 -61.95
C LEU A 28 25.64 12.80 -60.99
N GLY A 29 25.38 12.78 -59.67
CA GLY A 29 26.30 12.23 -58.67
C GLY A 29 26.13 10.71 -58.51
N GLY A 30 27.11 10.05 -57.89
CA GLY A 30 27.05 8.62 -57.58
C GLY A 30 26.66 8.35 -56.12
N ARG A 31 25.97 7.24 -55.85
CA ARG A 31 25.93 6.63 -54.52
C ARG A 31 26.92 5.48 -54.46
N ALA A 32 27.41 5.18 -53.27
CA ALA A 32 28.30 4.04 -53.03
C ALA A 32 27.59 2.65 -53.10
N GLY A 33 26.26 2.61 -53.20
CA GLY A 33 25.49 1.37 -53.26
C GLY A 33 23.98 1.58 -53.38
N PRO A 34 23.21 0.48 -53.50
CA PRO A 34 21.76 0.52 -53.60
C PRO A 34 21.12 1.09 -52.32
N GLY A 35 20.10 1.92 -52.48
CA GLY A 35 19.42 2.55 -51.35
C GLY A 35 18.79 3.90 -51.69
N VAL A 36 18.38 4.60 -50.64
CA VAL A 36 17.69 5.90 -50.74
C VAL A 36 18.27 6.88 -49.73
N ASP A 37 18.65 8.07 -50.20
CA ASP A 37 19.12 9.18 -49.38
C ASP A 37 18.04 10.24 -49.39
N VAL A 38 17.54 10.56 -48.21
CA VAL A 38 16.52 11.59 -48.03
C VAL A 38 17.17 12.77 -47.33
N THR A 39 17.41 13.85 -48.09
CA THR A 39 17.90 15.11 -47.53
C THR A 39 16.73 16.05 -47.29
N ILE A 40 16.51 16.39 -46.03
CA ILE A 40 15.58 17.44 -45.63
C ILE A 40 16.40 18.71 -45.41
N HIS A 41 16.07 19.78 -46.13
CA HIS A 41 16.79 21.05 -46.11
C HIS A 41 15.78 22.20 -46.12
N GLU A 42 16.22 23.42 -45.80
CA GLU A 42 15.36 24.62 -45.70
C GLU A 42 14.22 24.48 -44.68
N VAL A 43 14.48 23.78 -43.58
CA VAL A 43 13.51 23.61 -42.47
C VAL A 43 13.36 24.93 -41.73
N HIS A 44 12.11 25.38 -41.54
CA HIS A 44 11.80 26.59 -40.77
C HIS A 44 12.34 26.51 -39.32
N ARG A 45 12.87 27.62 -38.79
CA ARG A 45 13.58 27.66 -37.49
C ARG A 45 12.77 27.10 -36.32
N GLU A 46 11.46 27.28 -36.35
CA GLU A 46 10.52 26.76 -35.33
C GLU A 46 10.46 25.22 -35.33
N VAL A 47 10.52 24.60 -36.52
CA VAL A 47 10.43 23.14 -36.70
C VAL A 47 11.79 22.47 -36.47
N GLN A 48 12.91 23.20 -36.67
CA GLN A 48 14.26 22.69 -36.40
C GLN A 48 14.40 22.18 -34.97
N SER A 49 13.80 22.87 -33.98
CA SER A 49 13.81 22.42 -32.57
C SER A 49 13.11 21.08 -32.33
N ARG A 50 12.24 20.65 -33.26
CA ARG A 50 11.49 19.40 -33.18
C ARG A 50 12.11 18.26 -33.99
N LEU A 51 12.92 18.58 -35.00
CA LEU A 51 13.57 17.62 -35.90
C LEU A 51 15.03 17.33 -35.51
N THR A 52 15.30 17.11 -34.23
CA THR A 52 16.64 16.69 -33.78
C THR A 52 16.91 15.24 -34.17
N ALA A 53 18.18 14.88 -34.35
CA ALA A 53 18.61 13.52 -34.66
C ALA A 53 17.99 12.48 -33.71
N GLU A 54 17.97 12.75 -32.40
CA GLU A 54 17.43 11.84 -31.39
C GLU A 54 15.90 11.69 -31.48
N ARG A 55 15.19 12.80 -31.73
CA ARG A 55 13.72 12.76 -31.89
C ARG A 55 13.32 12.00 -33.14
N LEU A 56 14.04 12.21 -34.24
CA LEU A 56 13.86 11.47 -35.49
C LEU A 56 14.21 9.99 -35.33
N GLN A 57 15.29 9.66 -34.62
CA GLN A 57 15.66 8.28 -34.33
C GLN A 57 14.54 7.56 -33.58
N ARG A 58 13.99 8.18 -32.53
CA ARG A 58 12.86 7.63 -31.78
C ARG A 58 11.63 7.47 -32.66
N TYR A 59 11.23 8.52 -33.37
CA TYR A 59 10.07 8.50 -34.25
C TYR A 59 10.16 7.42 -35.33
N LEU A 60 11.28 7.33 -36.05
CA LEU A 60 11.48 6.30 -37.09
C LEU A 60 11.59 4.90 -36.50
N GLY A 61 12.17 4.75 -35.31
CA GLY A 61 12.24 3.49 -34.60
C GLY A 61 10.87 2.93 -34.19
N GLU A 62 9.89 3.79 -33.97
CA GLU A 62 8.48 3.44 -33.70
C GLU A 62 7.68 3.21 -35.00
N GLU A 63 7.79 4.14 -35.95
CA GLU A 63 7.03 4.12 -37.23
C GLU A 63 7.40 2.96 -38.15
N LEU A 64 8.71 2.65 -38.22
CA LEU A 64 9.26 1.64 -39.12
C LEU A 64 9.80 0.43 -38.36
N ARG A 65 9.38 0.25 -37.09
CA ARG A 65 9.84 -0.82 -36.19
C ARG A 65 9.88 -2.18 -36.87
N GLU A 66 8.72 -2.62 -37.37
CA GLU A 66 8.56 -3.94 -37.99
C GLU A 66 9.37 -4.06 -39.28
N ARG A 67 9.51 -2.96 -40.03
CA ARG A 67 10.33 -2.92 -41.25
C ARG A 67 11.81 -3.12 -40.93
N ILE A 68 12.35 -2.42 -39.93
CA ILE A 68 13.74 -2.56 -39.48
C ILE A 68 13.98 -3.99 -38.98
N ARG A 69 13.06 -4.51 -38.16
CA ARG A 69 13.20 -5.85 -37.55
C ARG A 69 13.12 -7.00 -38.57
N ARG A 70 12.22 -6.92 -39.55
CA ARG A 70 11.91 -8.06 -40.45
C ARG A 70 12.58 -7.99 -41.81
N GLN A 71 12.61 -6.80 -42.41
CA GLN A 71 13.18 -6.62 -43.74
C GLN A 71 14.69 -6.31 -43.69
N GLY A 72 15.27 -6.19 -42.49
CA GLY A 72 16.70 -5.93 -42.32
C GLY A 72 17.14 -4.55 -42.84
N VAL A 73 16.20 -3.61 -42.94
CA VAL A 73 16.50 -2.26 -43.46
C VAL A 73 17.30 -1.49 -42.43
N THR A 74 18.53 -1.11 -42.78
CA THR A 74 19.35 -0.22 -41.97
C THR A 74 19.02 1.24 -42.33
N ILE A 75 18.63 2.03 -41.32
CA ILE A 75 18.37 3.46 -41.48
C ILE A 75 19.42 4.21 -40.65
N VAL A 76 20.14 5.12 -41.31
CA VAL A 76 21.16 5.96 -40.66
C VAL A 76 20.74 7.41 -40.80
N LEU A 77 20.66 8.10 -39.66
CA LEU A 77 20.42 9.53 -39.56
C LEU A 77 21.74 10.27 -39.46
N GLU A 78 21.92 11.26 -40.30
CA GLU A 78 23.06 12.18 -40.27
C GLU A 78 22.54 13.60 -40.09
N ASP A 79 22.76 14.15 -38.90
CA ASP A 79 22.49 15.55 -38.61
C ASP A 79 23.76 16.35 -38.88
N ARG A 80 23.67 17.24 -39.87
CA ARG A 80 24.75 18.10 -40.33
C ARG A 80 24.80 19.44 -39.58
N LEU A 81 23.87 19.68 -38.65
CA LEU A 81 23.92 20.86 -37.79
C LEU A 81 24.99 20.67 -36.70
N PRO A 82 25.79 21.69 -36.37
CA PRO A 82 26.78 21.58 -35.30
C PRO A 82 26.11 21.43 -33.91
N PRO A 83 26.53 20.45 -33.08
CA PRO A 83 27.52 19.40 -33.35
C PRO A 83 26.94 18.30 -34.25
N SER A 84 27.67 17.93 -35.30
CA SER A 84 27.22 16.90 -36.24
C SER A 84 27.08 15.55 -35.54
N LYS A 85 26.00 14.83 -35.85
CA LYS A 85 25.69 13.55 -35.23
C LYS A 85 25.30 12.53 -36.28
N LYS A 86 25.79 11.30 -36.10
CA LYS A 86 25.40 10.15 -36.90
C LYS A 86 24.80 9.09 -35.98
N LEU A 87 23.53 8.74 -36.20
CA LEU A 87 22.77 7.81 -35.38
C LEU A 87 22.14 6.72 -36.24
N GLU A 88 22.28 5.47 -35.83
CA GLU A 88 21.56 4.35 -36.45
C GLU A 88 20.18 4.20 -35.79
N VAL A 89 19.13 4.05 -36.59
CA VAL A 89 17.77 3.86 -36.07
C VAL A 89 17.59 2.40 -35.64
N ARG A 90 17.30 2.21 -34.35
CA ARG A 90 17.00 0.89 -33.78
C ARG A 90 15.49 0.71 -33.63
N PRO A 91 14.95 -0.52 -33.78
CA PRO A 91 13.54 -0.77 -33.59
C PRO A 91 13.16 -0.49 -32.12
N ALA A 92 12.04 0.19 -31.91
CA ALA A 92 11.53 0.46 -30.57
C ALA A 92 11.29 -0.85 -29.80
N VAL A 93 11.65 -0.89 -28.52
CA VAL A 93 11.43 -2.05 -27.65
C VAL A 93 10.20 -1.76 -26.80
N PHE A 94 9.20 -2.65 -26.88
CA PHE A 94 8.02 -2.56 -26.04
C PHE A 94 8.37 -2.86 -24.59
N ARG A 95 7.66 -2.20 -23.67
CA ARG A 95 7.90 -2.38 -22.23
C ARG A 95 7.02 -3.49 -21.70
N GLY A 96 7.51 -4.15 -20.64
CA GLY A 96 6.73 -5.11 -19.87
C GLY A 96 6.85 -6.56 -20.34
N GLU A 97 5.87 -7.38 -19.96
CA GLU A 97 5.88 -8.83 -20.19
C GLU A 97 5.06 -9.19 -21.43
N ARG A 98 5.64 -10.00 -22.32
CA ARG A 98 4.97 -10.45 -23.55
C ARG A 98 3.84 -11.42 -23.22
N ILE A 99 2.64 -11.16 -23.74
CA ILE A 99 1.50 -12.07 -23.59
C ILE A 99 1.70 -13.25 -24.56
N ALA A 100 1.98 -14.43 -24.00
CA ALA A 100 2.14 -15.65 -24.78
C ALA A 100 0.80 -16.11 -25.40
N GLY A 101 0.87 -16.73 -26.59
CA GLY A 101 -0.28 -17.32 -27.28
C GLY A 101 -0.96 -16.42 -28.32
N ILE A 102 -0.51 -15.17 -28.48
CA ILE A 102 -1.07 -14.19 -29.42
C ILE A 102 0.02 -13.75 -30.41
N GLY A 103 0.59 -14.71 -31.14
CA GLY A 103 1.65 -14.42 -32.13
C GLY A 103 1.10 -14.17 -33.52
N GLU A 104 0.18 -15.02 -33.96
CA GLU A 104 -0.51 -14.93 -35.24
C GLU A 104 -2.00 -15.16 -35.00
N ILE A 105 -2.82 -14.22 -35.47
CA ILE A 105 -4.27 -14.26 -35.37
C ILE A 105 -4.80 -14.60 -36.77
N PRO A 106 -5.46 -15.76 -36.95
CA PRO A 106 -6.00 -16.14 -38.25
C PRO A 106 -7.14 -15.20 -38.64
N VAL A 107 -7.19 -14.83 -39.92
CA VAL A 107 -8.27 -14.03 -40.52
C VAL A 107 -8.90 -14.87 -41.62
N ALA A 108 -10.23 -14.92 -41.69
CA ALA A 108 -10.92 -15.64 -42.75
C ALA A 108 -10.62 -15.00 -44.11
N ASP A 109 -10.25 -15.82 -45.10
CA ASP A 109 -9.99 -15.41 -46.49
C ASP A 109 -8.91 -14.32 -46.69
N HIS A 110 -8.12 -14.05 -45.65
CA HIS A 110 -7.08 -13.02 -45.64
C HIS A 110 -5.80 -13.51 -44.91
N PRO A 111 -4.63 -12.87 -45.13
CA PRO A 111 -3.41 -13.18 -44.39
C PRO A 111 -3.59 -13.00 -42.88
N PRO A 112 -2.92 -13.81 -42.03
CA PRO A 112 -3.04 -13.67 -40.58
C PRO A 112 -2.50 -12.32 -40.09
N VAL A 113 -3.12 -11.79 -39.03
CA VAL A 113 -2.58 -10.62 -38.31
C VAL A 113 -1.44 -11.10 -37.42
N ARG A 114 -0.28 -10.47 -37.58
CA ARG A 114 0.85 -10.73 -36.69
C ARG A 114 0.75 -9.84 -35.47
N ALA A 115 0.72 -10.46 -34.30
CA ALA A 115 0.49 -9.77 -33.06
C ALA A 115 1.69 -9.89 -32.12
N GLU A 116 2.04 -8.77 -31.50
CA GLU A 116 3.04 -8.71 -30.45
C GLU A 116 2.54 -7.76 -29.36
N ILE A 117 1.89 -8.33 -28.34
CA ILE A 117 1.25 -7.58 -27.26
C ILE A 117 1.99 -7.83 -25.94
N TYR A 118 2.24 -6.75 -25.23
CA TYR A 118 2.90 -6.71 -23.92
C TYR A 118 1.99 -6.09 -22.88
N LEU A 119 2.13 -6.56 -21.65
CA LEU A 119 1.51 -5.97 -20.47
C LEU A 119 2.48 -4.93 -19.90
N ALA A 120 2.13 -3.66 -20.06
CA ALA A 120 2.97 -2.55 -19.62
C ALA A 120 3.06 -2.47 -18.09
N PRO A 121 4.23 -2.15 -17.52
CA PRO A 121 4.36 -1.84 -16.10
C PRO A 121 3.60 -0.55 -15.77
N GLU A 122 3.29 -0.34 -14.49
CA GLU A 122 2.54 0.84 -14.06
C GLU A 122 3.25 2.13 -14.49
N THR A 123 2.52 2.95 -15.26
CA THR A 123 3.04 4.15 -15.88
C THR A 123 3.22 5.25 -14.84
N LEU A 124 4.45 5.78 -14.70
CA LEU A 124 4.72 6.95 -13.87
C LEU A 124 4.01 8.19 -14.44
N PRO A 125 3.54 9.13 -13.57
CA PRO A 125 2.91 10.36 -14.02
C PRO A 125 3.81 11.14 -14.99
N GLY A 126 3.30 11.47 -16.17
CA GLY A 126 4.03 12.24 -17.20
C GLY A 126 4.64 11.42 -18.34
N THR A 127 4.51 10.09 -18.32
CA THR A 127 4.89 9.23 -19.46
C THR A 127 3.69 9.05 -20.40
N GLU A 128 3.94 8.92 -21.71
CA GLU A 128 2.91 8.58 -22.71
C GLU A 128 2.22 7.26 -22.33
N ARG A 129 0.90 7.20 -22.56
CA ARG A 129 0.09 6.01 -22.24
C ARG A 129 0.54 4.86 -23.16
N PRO A 130 0.74 3.65 -22.62
CA PRO A 130 1.02 2.50 -23.46
C PRO A 130 -0.22 2.23 -24.33
N ALA A 131 0.03 2.00 -25.60
CA ALA A 131 -0.98 1.76 -26.62
C ALA A 131 -0.54 0.64 -27.56
N VAL A 132 -1.51 0.01 -28.20
CA VAL A 132 -1.27 -0.99 -29.24
C VAL A 132 -1.41 -0.32 -30.60
N ALA A 133 -0.31 -0.27 -31.34
CA ALA A 133 -0.25 0.36 -32.66
C ALA A 133 -0.59 -0.65 -33.77
N LEU A 134 -1.17 -0.14 -34.86
CA LEU A 134 -1.44 -0.91 -36.08
C LEU A 134 -0.39 -0.62 -37.14
N TYR A 135 0.05 -1.67 -37.82
CA TYR A 135 1.02 -1.64 -38.89
C TYR A 135 0.46 -2.32 -40.14
N ARG A 136 0.91 -1.83 -41.28
CA ARG A 136 0.72 -2.47 -42.59
C ARG A 136 2.07 -2.67 -43.24
N LEU A 137 2.45 -3.93 -43.49
CA LEU A 137 3.73 -4.28 -44.09
C LEU A 137 4.91 -3.60 -43.36
N GLY A 138 4.76 -3.52 -42.04
CA GLY A 138 5.71 -2.92 -41.13
C GLY A 138 5.83 -1.39 -41.11
N THR A 139 4.87 -0.68 -41.69
CA THR A 139 4.72 0.78 -41.55
C THR A 139 3.52 1.09 -40.64
N ARG A 140 3.71 1.94 -39.62
CA ARG A 140 2.64 2.32 -38.68
C ARG A 140 1.54 3.10 -39.43
N VAL A 141 0.30 2.70 -39.22
CA VAL A 141 -0.91 3.29 -39.82
C VAL A 141 -1.88 3.82 -38.77
N CYS A 142 -1.78 3.35 -37.52
CA CYS A 142 -2.53 3.86 -36.38
C CYS A 142 -1.66 3.77 -35.13
N GLN A 143 -1.60 4.84 -34.35
CA GLN A 143 -0.79 4.89 -33.12
C GLN A 143 -1.46 4.13 -31.97
N ASP A 144 -2.78 4.23 -31.85
CA ASP A 144 -3.57 3.57 -30.81
C ASP A 144 -4.84 2.96 -31.41
N ILE A 145 -4.93 1.64 -31.35
CA ILE A 145 -6.10 0.88 -31.79
C ILE A 145 -7.37 1.31 -31.04
N ALA A 146 -7.27 1.78 -29.78
CA ALA A 146 -8.42 2.25 -29.02
C ALA A 146 -9.01 3.56 -29.56
N GLY A 147 -8.30 4.25 -30.47
CA GLY A 147 -8.84 5.36 -31.25
C GLY A 147 -9.86 4.95 -32.32
N LEU A 148 -9.94 3.65 -32.64
CA LEU A 148 -10.94 3.11 -33.56
C LEU A 148 -12.25 2.81 -32.80
N PRO A 149 -13.43 3.20 -33.33
CA PRO A 149 -14.71 2.97 -32.66
C PRO A 149 -14.97 1.52 -32.26
N GLU A 150 -14.50 0.55 -33.06
CA GLU A 150 -14.71 -0.87 -32.82
C GLU A 150 -13.93 -1.40 -31.61
N PHE A 151 -12.86 -0.71 -31.21
CA PHE A 151 -11.93 -1.10 -30.15
C PHE A 151 -11.84 -0.05 -29.02
N ALA A 152 -12.70 0.96 -29.01
CA ALA A 152 -12.81 1.98 -27.96
C ALA A 152 -13.43 1.42 -26.65
N ARG A 153 -12.95 0.26 -26.20
CA ARG A 153 -13.42 -0.51 -25.04
C ARG A 153 -12.29 -1.34 -24.45
N GLU A 154 -12.52 -1.91 -23.26
CA GLU A 154 -11.60 -2.91 -22.72
C GLU A 154 -11.52 -4.14 -23.66
N PRO A 155 -10.33 -4.74 -23.85
CA PRO A 155 -9.08 -4.52 -23.11
C PRO A 155 -8.19 -3.37 -23.65
N TRP A 156 -8.49 -2.81 -24.82
CA TRP A 156 -7.64 -1.85 -25.51
C TRP A 156 -7.63 -0.46 -24.86
N SER A 157 -8.78 0.00 -24.35
CA SER A 157 -8.90 1.28 -23.64
C SER A 157 -8.33 1.28 -22.21
N SER A 158 -7.78 0.14 -21.74
CA SER A 158 -7.26 -0.01 -20.37
C SER A 158 -6.01 0.85 -20.10
N GLY A 159 -5.28 1.26 -21.16
CA GLY A 159 -4.02 1.99 -21.03
C GLY A 159 -2.92 1.17 -20.34
N ARG A 160 -2.98 -0.16 -20.45
CA ARG A 160 -2.04 -1.12 -19.85
C ARG A 160 -1.42 -2.09 -20.85
N LEU A 161 -1.84 -2.02 -22.11
CA LEU A 161 -1.33 -2.86 -23.18
C LEU A 161 -0.43 -2.01 -24.08
N GLU A 162 0.74 -2.54 -24.40
CA GLU A 162 1.69 -1.95 -25.35
C GLU A 162 1.99 -2.98 -26.42
N GLY A 163 2.00 -2.62 -27.70
CA GLY A 163 2.28 -3.61 -28.73
C GLY A 163 2.11 -3.16 -30.17
N ALA A 164 2.25 -4.13 -31.07
CA ALA A 164 2.04 -3.98 -32.50
C ALA A 164 1.14 -5.09 -33.06
N LEU A 165 0.19 -4.69 -33.92
CA LEU A 165 -0.53 -5.60 -34.81
C LEU A 165 -0.19 -5.25 -36.26
N ASP A 166 0.37 -6.19 -37.01
CA ASP A 166 0.76 -6.00 -38.41
C ASP A 166 -0.14 -6.84 -39.32
N TYR A 167 -0.93 -6.17 -40.16
CA TYR A 167 -1.87 -6.78 -41.09
C TYR A 167 -1.63 -6.24 -42.51
N ALA A 168 -1.37 -7.15 -43.45
CA ALA A 168 -0.93 -6.79 -44.80
C ALA A 168 -2.03 -6.13 -45.66
N ASP A 169 -3.28 -6.54 -45.45
CA ASP A 169 -4.41 -6.24 -46.34
C ASP A 169 -5.13 -4.93 -46.03
N PHE A 170 -4.66 -4.14 -45.06
CA PHE A 170 -5.25 -2.84 -44.77
C PHE A 170 -5.27 -1.93 -46.02
N ARG A 171 -6.44 -1.36 -46.32
CA ARG A 171 -6.57 -0.24 -47.27
C ARG A 171 -6.57 1.08 -46.52
N VAL A 172 -5.41 1.74 -46.53
CA VAL A 172 -5.24 3.07 -45.91
C VAL A 172 -5.91 4.12 -46.79
N ALA A 173 -6.64 5.05 -46.18
CA ALA A 173 -7.31 6.13 -46.92
C ALA A 173 -6.28 6.99 -47.69
N PRO A 174 -6.54 7.39 -48.95
CA PRO A 174 -5.55 8.08 -49.79
C PRO A 174 -5.07 9.44 -49.26
N ALA A 175 -5.83 10.07 -48.36
CA ALA A 175 -5.61 11.45 -47.91
C ALA A 175 -5.22 11.59 -46.43
N SER A 176 -5.34 10.55 -45.61
CA SER A 176 -4.94 10.57 -44.21
C SER A 176 -3.92 9.46 -43.94
N ARG A 177 -2.83 9.81 -43.24
CA ARG A 177 -1.86 8.81 -42.75
C ARG A 177 -2.43 7.92 -41.64
N GLU A 178 -3.51 8.39 -41.03
CA GLU A 178 -4.25 7.74 -39.97
C GLU A 178 -5.70 7.61 -40.46
N GLY A 179 -6.08 6.42 -40.92
CA GLY A 179 -7.42 6.17 -41.45
C GLY A 179 -7.50 4.90 -42.30
N PHE A 180 -8.50 4.08 -42.01
CA PHE A 180 -8.81 2.86 -42.75
C PHE A 180 -10.04 3.06 -43.61
N THR A 181 -10.05 2.43 -44.78
CA THR A 181 -11.28 2.30 -45.56
C THR A 181 -12.07 1.13 -44.97
N PRO A 182 -13.35 1.31 -44.57
CA PRO A 182 -14.17 0.23 -44.04
C PRO A 182 -14.58 -0.71 -45.18
N ASP A 183 -13.72 -1.66 -45.49
CA ASP A 183 -13.92 -2.70 -46.50
C ASP A 183 -14.02 -4.10 -45.85
N ALA A 184 -14.19 -5.13 -46.68
CA ALA A 184 -14.28 -6.52 -46.21
C ALA A 184 -13.03 -6.95 -45.42
N ALA A 185 -11.85 -6.47 -45.81
CA ALA A 185 -10.58 -6.80 -45.14
C ALA A 185 -10.50 -6.17 -43.74
N TYR A 186 -11.00 -4.93 -43.58
CA TYR A 186 -11.12 -4.27 -42.28
C TYR A 186 -12.14 -4.99 -41.38
N SER A 187 -13.30 -5.37 -41.91
CA SER A 187 -14.30 -6.14 -41.15
C SER A 187 -13.76 -7.49 -40.69
N ALA A 188 -13.07 -8.24 -41.56
CA ALA A 188 -12.46 -9.52 -41.21
C ALA A 188 -11.35 -9.35 -40.14
N PHE A 189 -10.55 -8.28 -40.22
CA PHE A 189 -9.59 -7.92 -39.17
C PHE A 189 -10.28 -7.67 -37.82
N VAL A 190 -11.37 -6.91 -37.80
CA VAL A 190 -12.11 -6.62 -36.57
C VAL A 190 -12.63 -7.90 -35.92
N GLU A 191 -13.18 -8.82 -36.70
CA GLU A 191 -13.66 -10.11 -36.20
C GLU A 191 -12.52 -10.96 -35.64
N ALA A 192 -11.39 -11.06 -36.36
CA ALA A 192 -10.23 -11.83 -35.92
C ALA A 192 -9.63 -11.28 -34.61
N VAL A 193 -9.47 -9.96 -34.49
CA VAL A 193 -8.91 -9.35 -33.27
C VAL A 193 -9.86 -9.48 -32.08
N ARG A 194 -11.18 -9.49 -32.30
CA ARG A 194 -12.16 -9.73 -31.24
C ARG A 194 -12.05 -11.11 -30.59
N VAL A 195 -11.61 -12.12 -31.33
CA VAL A 195 -11.37 -13.47 -30.78
C VAL A 195 -10.28 -13.47 -29.70
N VAL A 196 -9.36 -12.51 -29.76
CA VAL A 196 -8.24 -12.40 -28.81
C VAL A 196 -8.60 -11.57 -27.57
N GLU A 197 -9.63 -10.73 -27.63
CA GLU A 197 -10.07 -9.88 -26.51
C GLU A 197 -10.27 -10.67 -25.19
N PRO A 198 -10.93 -11.84 -25.17
CA PRO A 198 -11.10 -12.61 -23.93
C PRO A 198 -9.78 -13.07 -23.30
N ILE A 199 -8.78 -13.43 -24.12
CA ILE A 199 -7.45 -13.87 -23.63
C ILE A 199 -6.74 -12.71 -22.93
N LEU A 200 -6.81 -11.51 -23.52
CA LEU A 200 -6.23 -10.30 -22.95
C LEU A 200 -6.94 -9.88 -21.66
N LEU A 201 -8.27 -9.94 -21.63
CA LEU A 201 -9.07 -9.64 -20.43
C LEU A 201 -8.74 -10.59 -19.28
N GLU A 202 -8.63 -11.90 -19.55
CA GLU A 202 -8.25 -12.88 -18.52
C GLU A 202 -6.84 -12.62 -17.97
N ARG A 203 -5.89 -12.23 -18.83
CA ARG A 203 -4.54 -11.86 -18.39
C ARG A 203 -4.53 -10.59 -17.55
N LEU A 204 -5.29 -9.56 -17.94
CA LEU A 204 -5.45 -8.34 -17.14
C LEU A 204 -6.07 -8.64 -15.77
N ARG A 205 -7.12 -9.46 -15.72
CA ARG A 205 -7.76 -9.89 -14.46
C ARG A 205 -6.79 -10.60 -13.52
N ARG A 206 -6.04 -11.59 -14.02
CA ARG A 206 -5.04 -12.32 -13.22
C ARG A 206 -3.95 -11.41 -12.66
N GLU A 207 -3.49 -10.44 -13.45
CA GLU A 207 -2.53 -9.46 -12.97
C GLU A 207 -3.13 -8.59 -11.86
N ASP A 208 -4.38 -8.16 -12.01
CA ASP A 208 -5.05 -7.35 -11.00
C ASP A 208 -5.30 -8.10 -9.71
N GLU A 209 -5.65 -9.39 -9.79
CA GLU A 209 -5.77 -10.28 -8.64
C GLU A 209 -4.42 -10.46 -7.93
N SER A 210 -3.36 -10.77 -8.68
CA SER A 210 -1.99 -10.90 -8.14
C SER A 210 -1.54 -9.61 -7.45
N ARG A 211 -1.79 -8.45 -8.08
CA ARG A 211 -1.48 -7.13 -7.49
C ARG A 211 -2.30 -6.87 -6.25
N ALA A 212 -3.59 -7.19 -6.25
CA ALA A 212 -4.46 -7.03 -5.10
C ALA A 212 -4.00 -7.91 -3.92
N GLU A 213 -3.60 -9.15 -4.20
CA GLU A 213 -3.03 -10.05 -3.20
C GLU A 213 -1.70 -9.54 -2.63
N GLN A 214 -0.79 -9.08 -3.49
CA GLN A 214 0.49 -8.52 -3.07
C GLN A 214 0.31 -7.25 -2.26
N ALA A 215 -0.57 -6.35 -2.70
CA ALA A 215 -0.95 -5.14 -1.97
C ALA A 215 -1.63 -5.46 -0.64
N GLY A 216 -2.42 -6.53 -0.57
CA GLY A 216 -3.01 -7.03 0.68
C GLY A 216 -1.96 -7.57 1.64
N ARG A 217 -1.01 -8.38 1.14
CA ARG A 217 0.10 -8.93 1.94
C ARG A 217 1.05 -7.85 2.42
N SER A 218 1.40 -6.87 1.58
CA SER A 218 2.25 -5.74 1.97
C SER A 218 1.56 -4.88 3.03
N LEU A 219 0.27 -4.58 2.85
CA LEU A 219 -0.54 -3.83 3.82
C LEU A 219 -0.53 -4.49 5.20
N VAL A 220 -0.77 -5.81 5.27
CA VAL A 220 -0.73 -6.54 6.55
C VAL A 220 0.67 -6.49 7.16
N ARG A 221 1.74 -6.69 6.37
CA ARG A 221 3.14 -6.62 6.85
C ARG A 221 3.53 -5.22 7.35
N GLU A 222 3.05 -4.18 6.70
CA GLU A 222 3.29 -2.80 7.10
C GLU A 222 2.59 -2.47 8.42
N LEU A 223 1.30 -2.82 8.55
CA LEU A 223 0.57 -2.70 9.81
C LEU A 223 1.25 -3.51 10.92
N GLN A 224 1.66 -4.75 10.61
CA GLN A 224 2.40 -5.60 11.53
C GLN A 224 3.66 -4.92 12.05
N SER A 225 4.42 -4.30 11.16
CA SER A 225 5.68 -3.62 11.48
C SER A 225 5.44 -2.35 12.28
N ALA A 226 4.38 -1.60 11.98
CA ALA A 226 4.00 -0.40 12.71
C ALA A 226 3.60 -0.73 14.15
N PHE A 227 2.72 -1.71 14.36
CA PHE A 227 2.30 -2.14 15.69
C PHE A 227 3.43 -2.79 16.49
N ALA A 228 4.38 -3.47 15.83
CA ALA A 228 5.58 -3.97 16.46
C ALA A 228 6.46 -2.88 17.10
N ARG A 229 6.52 -1.71 16.46
CA ARG A 229 7.27 -0.54 16.94
C ARG A 229 6.48 0.20 18.00
N LEU A 230 5.20 0.51 17.72
CA LEU A 230 4.28 1.11 18.67
C LEU A 230 4.30 0.41 20.03
N LEU A 231 4.17 -0.91 20.07
CA LEU A 231 4.17 -1.64 21.34
C LEU A 231 5.46 -1.41 22.14
N LYS A 232 6.62 -1.21 21.49
CA LYS A 232 7.90 -0.89 22.16
C LYS A 232 7.88 0.48 22.83
N ASP A 233 7.16 1.43 22.25
CA ASP A 233 7.09 2.80 22.74
C ASP A 233 6.00 3.01 23.80
N LEU A 234 5.00 2.11 23.82
CA LEU A 234 3.96 2.09 24.85
C LEU A 234 4.52 1.65 26.21
N PRO A 235 3.98 2.18 27.33
CA PRO A 235 4.37 1.79 28.68
C PRO A 235 4.36 0.26 28.85
N ALA A 236 5.46 -0.27 29.38
CA ALA A 236 5.64 -1.71 29.52
C ALA A 236 4.64 -2.27 30.53
N GLY A 237 3.77 -3.18 30.07
CA GLY A 237 2.78 -3.85 30.93
C GLY A 237 1.36 -3.32 30.83
N ASP A 238 1.16 -2.14 30.23
CA ASP A 238 -0.18 -1.53 30.11
C ASP A 238 -0.99 -2.09 28.94
N TYR A 239 -0.31 -2.55 27.88
CA TYR A 239 -0.96 -3.02 26.64
C TYR A 239 -0.61 -4.47 26.33
N GLU A 240 -1.63 -5.33 26.31
CA GLU A 240 -1.57 -6.69 25.78
C GLU A 240 -2.03 -6.73 24.32
N TRP A 241 -1.35 -7.55 23.52
CA TRP A 241 -1.72 -7.81 22.13
C TRP A 241 -2.75 -8.94 22.06
N PHE A 242 -3.75 -8.80 21.17
CA PHE A 242 -4.88 -9.72 20.98
C PHE A 242 -4.60 -11.21 21.30
N GLY A 243 -4.87 -11.62 22.53
CA GLY A 243 -4.73 -13.00 23.00
C GLY A 243 -3.32 -13.62 22.89
N ALA A 244 -2.25 -12.82 22.87
CA ALA A 244 -0.87 -13.30 22.92
C ALA A 244 -0.30 -13.09 24.32
N ASP A 245 -0.32 -14.12 25.15
CA ASP A 245 0.43 -14.10 26.41
C ASP A 245 1.93 -14.32 26.10
N GLY A 246 2.85 -13.55 26.68
CA GLY A 246 4.30 -13.72 26.44
C GLY A 246 4.94 -12.82 25.37
N ARG A 247 6.17 -13.16 24.94
CA ARG A 247 7.01 -12.30 24.06
C ARG A 247 6.18 -11.78 22.89
N ARG A 248 6.10 -10.45 22.78
CA ARG A 248 5.39 -9.72 21.72
C ARG A 248 5.60 -10.44 20.36
N PRO A 249 4.55 -10.63 19.53
CA PRO A 249 4.62 -11.42 18.29
C PRO A 249 5.76 -11.03 17.33
N PHE A 250 6.35 -9.86 17.55
CA PHE A 250 7.32 -9.18 16.70
C PHE A 250 8.76 -9.21 17.23
N CYS A 251 8.98 -9.75 18.43
CA CYS A 251 10.33 -9.90 18.99
C CYS A 251 11.01 -11.12 18.36
N GLY A 252 11.56 -10.91 17.16
CA GLY A 252 12.39 -11.89 16.46
C GLY A 252 13.51 -12.45 17.33
N ARG A 253 13.87 -13.69 17.05
CA ARG A 253 14.94 -14.48 17.67
C ARG A 253 16.31 -13.84 17.43
N ARG A 254 16.65 -12.75 18.13
CA ARG A 254 18.04 -12.30 18.31
C ARG A 254 18.49 -12.72 19.71
N GLY A 255 19.10 -13.89 19.75
CA GLY A 255 19.55 -14.55 20.97
C GLY A 255 19.82 -16.03 20.75
N GLY A 256 20.34 -16.39 19.57
CA GLY A 256 21.04 -17.65 19.42
C GLY A 256 22.37 -17.48 20.13
N ALA A 257 22.57 -18.22 21.21
CA ALA A 257 23.83 -18.34 21.90
C ALA A 257 24.97 -18.49 20.88
N ALA A 258 26.00 -17.67 21.05
CA ALA A 258 27.24 -17.77 20.32
C ALA A 258 27.87 -19.16 20.58
N ARG A 259 27.54 -20.14 19.73
CA ARG A 259 28.42 -21.28 19.51
C ARG A 259 29.61 -20.73 18.73
N GLY A 260 30.69 -20.46 19.45
CA GLY A 260 31.92 -19.95 18.89
C GLY A 260 32.43 -20.84 17.75
N PRO A 261 33.10 -20.26 16.75
CA PRO A 261 33.67 -21.06 15.67
C PRO A 261 34.81 -21.91 16.24
N ARG A 262 34.69 -23.23 16.05
CA ARG A 262 35.79 -24.17 16.28
C ARG A 262 37.00 -23.72 15.46
N ARG A 263 38.10 -23.42 16.15
CA ARG A 263 39.42 -23.23 15.59
C ARG A 263 39.77 -24.40 14.66
N ARG A 264 40.04 -24.12 13.39
CA ARG A 264 41.00 -24.90 12.59
C ARG A 264 42.16 -23.99 12.25
N ALA A 265 43.35 -24.47 12.59
CA ALA A 265 44.61 -23.76 12.49
C ALA A 265 45.13 -23.73 11.04
N ARG A 266 45.69 -22.57 10.70
CA ARG A 266 46.88 -22.31 9.87
C ARG A 266 47.01 -22.96 8.49
N ARG A 267 47.05 -22.10 7.46
CA ARG A 267 48.24 -21.54 6.76
C ARG A 267 47.65 -20.58 5.71
N GLY A 268 48.04 -19.33 5.50
CA GLY A 268 49.32 -18.66 5.65
C GLY A 268 49.67 -18.07 4.29
N ARG A 269 49.37 -16.78 4.04
CA ARG A 269 50.18 -15.92 3.17
C ARG A 269 49.77 -14.46 3.27
N ASP A 270 50.81 -13.65 3.37
CA ASP A 270 50.87 -12.22 3.58
C ASP A 270 50.29 -11.42 2.41
N THR A 271 49.66 -10.29 2.70
CA THR A 271 50.20 -9.00 2.20
C THR A 271 49.70 -7.83 3.04
N ARG A 272 50.67 -6.95 3.30
CA ARG A 272 50.70 -5.72 4.11
C ARG A 272 50.02 -4.54 3.39
N TRP A 273 49.85 -3.43 4.13
CA TRP A 273 49.51 -2.02 3.78
C TRP A 273 48.20 -1.58 4.49
N GLY A 274 48.12 -0.57 5.36
CA GLY A 274 49.08 0.43 5.85
C GLY A 274 48.33 1.74 6.16
N GLY A 275 48.36 2.22 7.41
CA GLY A 275 48.05 3.61 7.84
C GLY A 275 46.57 3.99 7.94
N GLY A 276 46.07 4.79 8.88
CA GLY A 276 46.67 5.63 9.92
C GLY A 276 45.55 6.32 10.72
N ARG A 277 45.81 6.64 11.98
CA ARG A 277 44.92 7.28 12.97
C ARG A 277 44.91 8.81 12.82
N LEU A 278 43.85 9.45 13.33
CA LEU A 278 43.77 10.65 14.21
C LEU A 278 42.30 11.16 14.14
N GLY A 279 41.55 11.58 15.16
CA GLY A 279 41.83 11.90 16.56
C GLY A 279 41.95 13.41 16.82
N THR A 280 40.85 14.08 17.21
CA THR A 280 40.75 15.33 18.05
C THR A 280 39.27 15.79 18.10
N ARG A 281 38.56 16.00 19.22
CA ARG A 281 38.65 16.87 20.43
C ARG A 281 37.81 18.17 20.36
N ARG A 282 36.72 18.18 21.16
CA ARG A 282 36.11 19.21 22.05
C ARG A 282 36.19 20.72 21.73
N SER A 283 34.99 21.32 21.54
CA SER A 283 34.30 22.39 22.34
C SER A 283 34.94 23.79 22.54
N PRO A 284 34.26 24.79 23.17
CA PRO A 284 33.13 25.62 22.68
C PRO A 284 33.34 27.15 22.95
N THR A 285 32.50 28.07 22.46
CA THR A 285 32.22 29.35 23.18
C THR A 285 30.97 30.12 22.75
N ARG A 286 30.42 30.79 23.77
CA ARG A 286 29.29 31.73 23.93
C ARG A 286 29.20 32.92 22.96
N GLY A 287 27.98 33.46 22.85
CA GLY A 287 27.71 34.88 22.58
C GLY A 287 26.22 35.25 22.70
N ARG A 288 25.86 35.94 23.80
CA ARG A 288 24.55 36.57 24.06
C ARG A 288 24.52 38.02 23.53
N ARG A 289 23.34 38.50 23.11
CA ARG A 289 22.73 39.86 23.19
C ARG A 289 21.35 39.72 22.52
N GLY A 290 20.21 40.26 22.96
CA GLY A 290 19.88 41.40 23.81
C GLY A 290 18.81 42.23 23.07
N ASP A 291 17.83 42.78 23.80
CA ASP A 291 16.72 43.69 23.40
C ASP A 291 15.39 42.99 23.03
N ASP A 292 14.26 43.08 23.76
CA ASP A 292 13.53 44.08 24.58
C ASP A 292 12.35 44.74 23.82
N GLN A 293 11.28 44.96 24.60
CA GLN A 293 10.04 45.72 24.36
C GLN A 293 8.92 44.94 23.62
N SER A 294 7.66 44.89 24.07
CA SER A 294 6.96 45.71 25.07
C SER A 294 5.61 45.06 25.46
N ARG A 295 5.14 45.47 26.64
CA ARG A 295 3.90 45.09 27.33
C ARG A 295 2.65 45.72 26.70
N VAL A 296 1.50 45.04 26.80
CA VAL A 296 0.21 45.72 27.06
C VAL A 296 -0.51 45.00 28.19
N ARG A 297 -0.57 45.67 29.35
CA ARG A 297 -1.52 45.40 30.44
C ARG A 297 -2.82 46.16 30.13
N ARG A 298 -3.97 45.55 30.41
CA ARG A 298 -5.15 46.29 30.87
C ARG A 298 -5.81 45.55 32.02
N ASN A 299 -5.70 46.15 33.21
CA ASN A 299 -6.51 45.85 34.39
C ASN A 299 -7.85 46.57 34.25
N ILE A 300 -8.97 45.88 34.53
CA ILE A 300 -10.13 46.50 35.17
C ILE A 300 -10.60 45.58 36.29
N ARG A 301 -10.59 46.12 37.52
CA ARG A 301 -11.24 45.56 38.70
C ARG A 301 -12.70 46.04 38.73
N ARG A 302 -13.66 45.17 39.07
CA ARG A 302 -14.48 45.30 40.28
C ARG A 302 -15.58 44.22 40.39
N ARG A 303 -15.58 43.61 41.58
CA ARG A 303 -16.65 42.98 42.37
C ARG A 303 -18.06 42.97 41.76
N GLY A 304 -18.61 41.77 41.66
CA GLY A 304 -20.03 41.47 41.79
C GLY A 304 -20.16 40.18 42.59
N THR A 305 -20.76 40.27 43.77
CA THR A 305 -21.27 39.15 44.56
C THR A 305 -22.40 38.49 43.79
N GLY A 306 -22.22 37.24 43.41
CA GLY A 306 -23.24 36.41 42.79
C GLY A 306 -22.81 34.97 42.96
N SER A 307 -23.54 34.25 43.80
CA SER A 307 -23.46 32.81 43.96
C SER A 307 -23.66 32.13 42.60
N GLU A 308 -22.58 31.71 41.95
CA GLU A 308 -22.66 30.74 40.87
C GLU A 308 -22.99 29.38 41.49
N PRO A 309 -24.01 28.67 40.98
CA PRO A 309 -24.31 27.34 41.46
C PRO A 309 -23.10 26.47 41.11
N ILE A 310 -22.45 25.95 42.15
CA ILE A 310 -21.57 24.80 42.02
C ILE A 310 -22.45 23.71 41.40
N LEU A 311 -22.29 23.46 40.10
CA LEU A 311 -22.82 22.27 39.46
C LEU A 311 -22.13 21.07 40.11
N GLN A 312 -22.77 20.55 41.15
CA GLN A 312 -22.46 19.28 41.77
C GLN A 312 -22.54 18.19 40.68
N PRO A 313 -21.48 17.39 40.44
CA PRO A 313 -21.64 16.15 39.71
C PRO A 313 -22.48 15.22 40.60
N SER A 314 -23.78 15.22 40.37
CA SER A 314 -24.74 14.28 40.97
C SER A 314 -24.37 12.87 40.50
N LEU A 315 -24.05 11.95 41.41
CA LEU A 315 -25.03 11.05 42.04
C LEU A 315 -25.83 10.16 41.05
N LEU A 316 -25.23 9.72 39.95
CA LEU A 316 -25.93 8.93 38.93
C LEU A 316 -25.75 7.40 39.03
N THR A 317 -25.07 6.87 40.06
CA THR A 317 -24.95 5.42 40.23
C THR A 317 -25.88 4.88 41.32
N GLY A 318 -26.75 3.95 40.94
CA GLY A 318 -27.67 3.24 41.83
C GLY A 318 -26.98 2.21 42.73
N PRO A 319 -27.74 1.44 43.54
CA PRO A 319 -27.18 0.36 44.36
C PRO A 319 -26.53 -0.73 43.49
N LEU A 320 -25.57 -1.47 44.06
CA LEU A 320 -24.90 -2.59 43.41
C LEU A 320 -25.94 -3.64 42.96
N GLU A 321 -25.98 -3.94 41.66
CA GLU A 321 -26.87 -4.94 41.07
C GLU A 321 -26.10 -6.15 40.52
N ARG A 322 -24.98 -5.89 39.82
CA ARG A 322 -24.27 -6.94 39.09
C ARG A 322 -22.77 -6.68 39.06
N VAL A 323 -21.97 -7.74 39.00
CA VAL A 323 -20.54 -7.66 38.74
C VAL A 323 -20.16 -8.55 37.56
N VAL A 324 -19.11 -8.18 36.81
CA VAL A 324 -18.53 -9.02 35.74
C VAL A 324 -17.00 -8.97 35.82
N ILE A 325 -16.35 -10.11 35.63
CA ILE A 325 -14.90 -10.18 35.47
C ILE A 325 -14.53 -10.04 33.98
N ARG A 326 -13.56 -9.17 33.68
CA ARG A 326 -13.00 -9.02 32.34
C ARG A 326 -11.48 -9.26 32.34
N PRO A 327 -10.96 -10.07 31.41
CA PRO A 327 -11.71 -10.92 30.47
C PRO A 327 -12.45 -12.06 31.19
N ALA A 328 -13.58 -12.52 30.64
CA ALA A 328 -14.37 -13.63 31.22
C ALA A 328 -13.68 -14.99 31.06
N ILE A 329 -12.78 -15.11 30.08
CA ILE A 329 -11.87 -16.24 29.89
C ILE A 329 -10.46 -15.67 29.75
N ALA A 330 -9.57 -16.05 30.65
CA ALA A 330 -8.20 -15.58 30.69
C ALA A 330 -7.25 -16.76 30.47
N ARG A 331 -6.53 -16.77 29.37
CA ARG A 331 -5.45 -17.74 29.13
C ARG A 331 -4.17 -17.22 29.80
N VAL A 332 -3.36 -18.07 30.41
CA VAL A 332 -2.12 -17.65 31.05
C VAL A 332 -1.08 -18.74 30.81
N ALA A 333 0.07 -18.41 30.24
CA ALA A 333 1.13 -19.41 30.13
C ALA A 333 1.74 -19.73 31.50
N VAL A 334 2.21 -20.97 31.67
CA VAL A 334 2.94 -21.42 32.88
C VAL A 334 4.02 -20.39 33.28
N GLY A 335 4.01 -19.97 34.55
CA GLY A 335 4.95 -18.98 35.10
C GLY A 335 4.72 -17.54 34.65
N ARG A 336 3.56 -17.20 34.08
CA ARG A 336 3.18 -15.83 33.70
C ARG A 336 2.09 -15.26 34.59
N ARG A 337 1.92 -13.95 34.53
CA ARG A 337 0.91 -13.21 35.28
C ARG A 337 -0.07 -12.57 34.31
N ARG A 338 -1.34 -12.46 34.71
CA ARG A 338 -2.42 -11.84 33.93
C ARG A 338 -3.31 -11.02 34.85
N ARG A 339 -3.60 -9.78 34.46
CA ARG A 339 -4.48 -8.89 35.22
C ARG A 339 -5.93 -9.08 34.76
N LEU A 340 -6.85 -9.08 35.71
CA LEU A 340 -8.28 -9.10 35.50
C LEU A 340 -8.93 -8.00 36.34
N ALA A 341 -10.06 -7.49 35.87
CA ALA A 341 -10.83 -6.46 36.56
C ALA A 341 -12.25 -6.96 36.85
N ALA A 342 -12.74 -6.68 38.05
CA ALA A 342 -14.14 -6.83 38.43
C ALA A 342 -14.84 -5.50 38.21
N ILE A 343 -15.92 -5.53 37.44
CA ILE A 343 -16.67 -4.34 37.06
C ILE A 343 -18.03 -4.43 37.73
N ALA A 344 -18.27 -3.55 38.70
CA ALA A 344 -19.56 -3.42 39.37
C ALA A 344 -20.50 -2.54 38.53
N PHE A 345 -21.76 -2.95 38.43
CA PHE A 345 -22.83 -2.24 37.75
C PHE A 345 -23.97 -1.98 38.71
N ASP A 346 -24.62 -0.83 38.54
CA ASP A 346 -25.88 -0.54 39.21
C ASP A 346 -27.10 -1.11 38.47
N ALA A 347 -28.30 -0.92 39.05
CA ALA A 347 -29.56 -1.36 38.47
C ALA A 347 -29.89 -0.70 37.11
N SER A 348 -29.32 0.48 36.82
CA SER A 348 -29.43 1.16 35.51
C SER A 348 -28.40 0.70 34.49
N GLY A 349 -27.46 -0.17 34.87
CA GLY A 349 -26.40 -0.67 34.00
C GLY A 349 -25.20 0.27 33.87
N LEU A 350 -25.08 1.30 34.71
CA LEU A 350 -23.91 2.16 34.79
C LEU A 350 -22.83 1.52 35.67
N VAL A 351 -21.56 1.78 35.34
CA VAL A 351 -20.41 1.26 36.08
C VAL A 351 -20.27 2.03 37.39
N ILE A 352 -20.15 1.31 38.51
CA ILE A 352 -19.86 1.89 39.81
C ILE A 352 -18.35 1.99 39.96
N GLU A 353 -17.82 3.21 39.88
CA GLU A 353 -16.37 3.46 39.97
C GLU A 353 -15.81 3.02 41.32
N SER A 354 -14.63 2.40 41.28
CA SER A 354 -13.95 1.85 42.45
C SER A 354 -12.58 2.49 42.57
N GLY A 355 -12.49 3.61 43.30
CA GLY A 355 -11.21 4.20 43.73
C GLY A 355 -11.12 5.72 43.73
N SER A 356 -10.99 6.30 44.94
CA SER A 356 -10.17 7.43 45.43
C SER A 356 -9.83 8.68 44.57
N ALA A 357 -10.40 8.90 43.38
CA ALA A 357 -10.06 10.09 42.55
C ALA A 357 -10.97 11.31 42.81
N SER A 358 -12.04 11.14 43.55
CA SER A 358 -12.93 12.23 44.00
C SER A 358 -13.53 11.74 45.32
N GLY A 359 -13.33 12.47 46.42
CA GLY A 359 -13.71 12.07 47.78
C GLY A 359 -15.21 11.90 48.01
N ILE A 360 -15.80 10.90 47.35
CA ILE A 360 -17.15 10.39 47.52
C ILE A 360 -17.01 8.87 47.57
N ASP A 361 -16.77 8.35 48.78
CA ASP A 361 -16.72 6.92 49.06
C ASP A 361 -18.09 6.29 48.79
N ARG A 362 -18.17 5.44 47.77
CA ARG A 362 -18.85 4.16 47.94
C ARG A 362 -17.77 3.10 48.02
N ASP A 363 -17.32 2.86 49.25
CA ASP A 363 -16.43 1.77 49.59
C ASP A 363 -17.06 0.45 49.13
N LEU A 364 -16.71 -0.04 47.94
CA LEU A 364 -17.03 -1.40 47.51
C LEU A 364 -15.86 -2.29 47.94
N GLU A 365 -16.16 -3.29 48.76
CA GLU A 365 -15.18 -4.29 49.16
C GLU A 365 -15.18 -5.44 48.16
N TYR A 366 -14.02 -5.67 47.54
CA TYR A 366 -13.78 -6.74 46.58
C TYR A 366 -13.08 -7.91 47.26
N ALA A 367 -13.80 -9.02 47.41
CA ALA A 367 -13.24 -10.28 47.86
C ALA A 367 -13.01 -11.20 46.66
N TRP A 368 -11.74 -11.34 46.27
CA TRP A 368 -11.34 -12.24 45.18
C TRP A 368 -10.93 -13.60 45.71
N THR A 369 -11.35 -14.66 45.04
CA THR A 369 -10.95 -16.03 45.32
C THR A 369 -10.57 -16.75 44.04
N ILE A 370 -9.59 -17.65 44.13
CA ILE A 370 -9.19 -18.49 43.01
C ILE A 370 -9.18 -19.95 43.49
N SER A 371 -9.66 -20.88 42.67
CA SER A 371 -9.46 -22.31 42.92
C SER A 371 -7.98 -22.63 42.76
N ALA A 372 -7.23 -22.67 43.87
CA ALA A 372 -5.77 -22.55 43.93
C ALA A 372 -4.94 -23.76 43.42
N SER A 373 -5.44 -24.55 42.48
CA SER A 373 -4.70 -25.74 41.99
C SER A 373 -3.63 -25.42 40.94
N VAL A 374 -3.79 -24.34 40.17
CA VAL A 374 -2.92 -24.03 39.01
C VAL A 374 -2.43 -22.58 38.93
N ALA A 375 -2.93 -21.67 39.79
CA ALA A 375 -2.54 -20.27 39.79
C ALA A 375 -2.69 -19.63 41.19
N SER A 376 -1.87 -18.62 41.48
CA SER A 376 -1.97 -17.75 42.65
C SER A 376 -2.59 -16.40 42.28
N LEU A 377 -2.99 -15.63 43.29
CA LEU A 377 -3.73 -14.38 43.12
C LEU A 377 -3.07 -13.26 43.94
N ILE A 378 -2.87 -12.10 43.31
CA ILE A 378 -2.44 -10.85 43.94
C ILE A 378 -3.58 -9.85 43.76
N VAL A 379 -4.17 -9.39 44.86
CA VAL A 379 -5.29 -8.44 44.82
C VAL A 379 -4.75 -7.01 44.84
N GLU A 380 -5.26 -6.16 43.96
CA GLU A 380 -4.92 -4.74 43.86
C GLU A 380 -6.12 -3.86 44.25
N PRO A 381 -5.89 -2.60 44.67
CA PRO A 381 -6.96 -1.64 44.92
C PRO A 381 -7.84 -1.39 43.68
N GLY A 382 -9.11 -1.05 43.90
CA GLY A 382 -10.03 -0.65 42.84
C GLY A 382 -10.62 -1.81 42.02
N GLY A 383 -10.84 -2.97 42.63
CA GLY A 383 -11.49 -4.11 41.98
C GLY A 383 -10.62 -4.78 40.91
N ARG A 384 -9.30 -4.83 41.12
CA ARG A 384 -8.34 -5.43 40.19
C ARG A 384 -7.62 -6.60 40.85
N ALA A 385 -7.29 -7.61 40.07
CA ALA A 385 -6.51 -8.74 40.55
C ALA A 385 -5.55 -9.27 39.48
N ILE A 386 -4.36 -9.68 39.91
CA ILE A 386 -3.34 -10.31 39.07
C ILE A 386 -3.30 -11.80 39.39
N VAL A 387 -3.60 -12.62 38.41
CA VAL A 387 -3.48 -14.08 38.46
C VAL A 387 -2.08 -14.47 38.00
N GLU A 388 -1.34 -15.19 38.83
CA GLU A 388 -0.02 -15.73 38.50
C GLU A 388 -0.11 -17.24 38.28
N ALA A 389 0.07 -17.68 37.05
CA ALA A 389 0.05 -19.08 36.68
C ALA A 389 1.22 -19.83 37.33
N GLY A 390 0.90 -20.95 37.97
CA GLY A 390 1.88 -21.86 38.55
C GLY A 390 2.66 -22.64 37.49
N GLY A 391 3.41 -23.64 37.97
CA GLY A 391 4.29 -24.48 37.15
C GLY A 391 3.59 -25.56 36.30
N ARG A 392 2.27 -25.72 36.43
CA ARG A 392 1.51 -26.80 35.79
C ARG A 392 0.34 -26.24 34.96
N PRO A 393 0.11 -26.75 33.74
CA PRO A 393 -1.07 -26.39 32.98
C PRO A 393 -2.33 -26.95 33.64
N GLY A 394 -3.47 -26.29 33.41
CA GLY A 394 -4.78 -26.72 33.91
C GLY A 394 -5.75 -25.56 33.99
N ARG A 395 -6.89 -25.78 34.63
CA ARG A 395 -7.96 -24.78 34.72
C ARG A 395 -8.15 -24.31 36.16
N ALA A 396 -8.40 -23.02 36.33
CA ALA A 396 -8.84 -22.44 37.60
C ALA A 396 -10.08 -21.57 37.36
N THR A 397 -10.97 -21.52 38.33
CA THR A 397 -12.06 -20.56 38.37
C THR A 397 -11.61 -19.40 39.24
N LEU A 398 -11.63 -18.19 38.69
CA LEU A 398 -11.47 -16.95 39.44
C LEU A 398 -12.86 -16.42 39.76
N ALA A 399 -13.17 -16.24 41.03
CA ALA A 399 -14.41 -15.64 41.48
C ALA A 399 -14.13 -14.30 42.17
N VAL A 400 -15.06 -13.37 42.01
CA VAL A 400 -15.08 -12.11 42.77
C VAL A 400 -16.43 -11.96 43.44
N ARG A 401 -16.42 -11.56 44.70
CA ARG A 401 -17.59 -11.13 45.45
C ARG A 401 -17.43 -9.66 45.79
N VAL A 402 -18.44 -8.86 45.50
CA VAL A 402 -18.46 -7.43 45.74
C VAL A 402 -19.56 -7.12 46.74
N ARG A 403 -19.22 -6.40 47.81
CA ARG A 403 -20.17 -5.95 48.84
C ARG A 403 -20.01 -4.44 49.09
N PRO A 404 -21.10 -3.70 49.32
CA PRO A 404 -21.02 -2.33 49.84
C PRO A 404 -20.43 -2.34 51.26
N ALA A 405 -19.50 -1.43 51.58
CA ALA A 405 -18.89 -1.33 52.91
C ALA A 405 -19.73 -0.49 53.89
N VAL A 406 -20.80 0.16 53.42
CA VAL A 406 -21.69 0.96 54.27
C VAL A 406 -22.57 0.05 55.13
N LYS A 407 -22.40 0.09 56.45
CA LYS A 407 -23.26 -0.59 57.42
C LYS A 407 -24.64 0.10 57.46
N GLY A 408 -25.68 -0.53 56.94
CA GLY A 408 -27.06 -0.11 57.21
C GLY A 408 -28.11 -0.34 56.12
N GLU A 409 -27.72 -0.65 54.88
CA GLU A 409 -28.67 -0.96 53.79
C GLU A 409 -28.73 -2.47 53.52
N PRO A 410 -29.82 -3.01 52.92
CA PRO A 410 -29.89 -4.42 52.58
C PRO A 410 -28.68 -4.80 51.73
N MET A 411 -27.83 -5.65 52.31
CA MET A 411 -26.52 -6.03 51.79
C MET A 411 -26.72 -6.85 50.51
N ARG A 412 -26.87 -6.17 49.35
CA ARG A 412 -26.84 -6.85 48.05
C ARG A 412 -25.41 -7.22 47.73
N GLU A 413 -25.12 -8.52 47.72
CA GLU A 413 -23.85 -9.07 47.26
C GLU A 413 -23.96 -9.43 45.78
N ALA A 414 -22.98 -9.03 44.97
CA ALA A 414 -22.84 -9.47 43.58
C ALA A 414 -21.63 -10.38 43.45
N SER A 415 -21.76 -11.43 42.63
CA SER A 415 -20.65 -12.35 42.32
C SER A 415 -20.48 -12.58 40.83
N ALA A 416 -19.24 -12.80 40.41
CA ALA A 416 -18.92 -13.20 39.04
C ALA A 416 -17.77 -14.20 39.04
N GLU A 417 -17.76 -15.01 37.99
CA GLU A 417 -16.72 -16.01 37.74
C GLU A 417 -16.06 -15.78 36.39
N ALA A 418 -14.78 -16.10 36.31
CA ALA A 418 -14.01 -16.15 35.08
C ALA A 418 -13.21 -17.46 35.02
N GLU A 419 -13.08 -18.01 33.82
CA GLU A 419 -12.28 -19.21 33.58
C GLU A 419 -10.82 -18.81 33.30
N ILE A 420 -9.90 -19.33 34.10
CA ILE A 420 -8.46 -19.22 33.92
C ILE A 420 -7.95 -20.50 33.29
N LEU A 421 -7.36 -20.39 32.11
CA LEU A 421 -6.77 -21.51 31.37
C LEU A 421 -5.25 -21.38 31.41
N VAL A 422 -4.59 -22.17 32.24
CA VAL A 422 -3.12 -22.22 32.29
C VAL A 422 -2.59 -23.15 31.20
N GLU A 423 -1.88 -22.60 30.22
CA GLU A 423 -1.36 -23.32 29.06
C GLU A 423 0.16 -23.54 29.18
N ALA A 424 0.66 -24.68 28.71
CA ALA A 424 2.09 -25.03 28.79
C ALA A 424 2.98 -24.12 27.94
N GLU A 425 2.46 -23.61 26.83
CA GLU A 425 3.13 -22.67 25.95
C GLU A 425 2.12 -21.64 25.46
N ALA A 426 2.47 -20.35 25.52
CA ALA A 426 1.58 -19.35 24.97
C ALA A 426 1.49 -19.53 23.45
N ALA A 427 0.26 -19.68 22.94
CA ALA A 427 0.02 -19.62 21.50
C ALA A 427 0.57 -18.29 20.97
N ARG A 428 1.67 -18.34 20.20
CA ARG A 428 2.21 -17.18 19.49
C ARG A 428 1.19 -16.77 18.42
N ARG A 429 0.22 -15.93 18.79
CA ARG A 429 -0.74 -15.40 17.81
C ARG A 429 -0.01 -14.41 16.92
N ALA A 430 0.03 -14.72 15.63
CA ALA A 430 0.45 -13.79 14.60
C ALA A 430 -0.46 -12.54 14.62
N PHE A 431 0.00 -11.43 14.04
CA PHE A 431 -0.86 -10.26 13.83
C PHE A 431 -2.11 -10.71 13.07
N PRO A 432 -3.32 -10.53 13.64
CA PRO A 432 -4.53 -11.05 13.03
C PRO A 432 -4.77 -10.31 11.72
N PRO A 433 -5.02 -10.99 10.59
CA PRO A 433 -5.39 -10.31 9.36
C PRO A 433 -6.80 -9.71 9.51
N PRO A 434 -7.07 -8.53 8.93
CA PRO A 434 -8.41 -7.98 8.91
C PRO A 434 -9.33 -8.84 8.01
N VAL A 435 -10.56 -9.04 8.44
CA VAL A 435 -11.63 -9.68 7.68
C VAL A 435 -12.62 -8.60 7.26
N PHE A 436 -12.86 -8.49 5.96
CA PHE A 436 -13.83 -7.54 5.43
C PHE A 436 -15.22 -8.17 5.41
N VAL A 437 -16.16 -7.57 6.13
CA VAL A 437 -17.56 -7.99 6.18
C VAL A 437 -18.38 -6.96 5.40
N HIS A 438 -19.26 -7.41 4.52
CA HIS A 438 -20.15 -6.51 3.78
C HIS A 438 -21.45 -6.32 4.57
N ALA A 439 -21.56 -5.21 5.29
CA ALA A 439 -22.71 -4.91 6.16
C ALA A 439 -23.23 -3.48 5.90
N PRO A 440 -23.98 -3.27 4.80
CA PRO A 440 -24.54 -1.96 4.47
C PRO A 440 -25.58 -1.52 5.52
N GLY A 441 -25.62 -0.23 5.83
CA GLY A 441 -26.54 0.34 6.82
C GLY A 441 -26.09 0.22 8.29
N GLU A 442 -25.11 -0.65 8.57
CA GLU A 442 -24.57 -0.81 9.92
C GLU A 442 -23.62 0.34 10.32
N PRO A 443 -23.76 0.92 11.53
CA PRO A 443 -23.00 2.11 11.96
C PRO A 443 -21.55 1.79 12.38
N TRP A 444 -21.21 0.51 12.57
CA TRP A 444 -19.89 0.10 13.05
C TRP A 444 -18.86 0.07 11.91
N ARG A 445 -17.63 0.49 12.23
CA ARG A 445 -16.47 0.47 11.31
C ARG A 445 -15.61 -0.77 11.50
N SER A 446 -15.38 -1.15 12.76
CA SER A 446 -14.66 -2.35 13.16
C SER A 446 -15.28 -2.98 14.40
N ARG A 447 -15.07 -4.30 14.55
CA ARG A 447 -15.31 -5.04 15.79
C ARG A 447 -14.32 -6.19 15.92
N TRP A 448 -13.94 -6.51 17.15
CA TRP A 448 -13.17 -7.71 17.44
C TRP A 448 -14.08 -8.94 17.56
N ASN A 449 -13.85 -9.95 16.72
CA ASN A 449 -14.50 -11.25 16.88
C ASN A 449 -13.65 -12.13 17.81
N GLY A 450 -14.09 -12.27 19.06
CA GLY A 450 -13.39 -13.04 20.09
C GLY A 450 -13.32 -14.56 19.81
N ALA A 451 -14.28 -15.10 19.07
CA ALA A 451 -14.32 -16.52 18.72
C ALA A 451 -13.30 -16.85 17.61
N SER A 452 -13.23 -16.04 16.56
CA SER A 452 -12.27 -16.24 15.47
C SER A 452 -10.90 -15.62 15.73
N GLY A 453 -10.79 -14.70 16.70
CA GLY A 453 -9.58 -13.92 16.95
C GLY A 453 -9.20 -13.01 15.79
N LYS A 454 -10.20 -12.45 15.09
CA LYS A 454 -10.00 -11.61 13.90
C LYS A 454 -10.65 -10.24 14.07
N LEU A 455 -10.03 -9.23 13.46
CA LEU A 455 -10.63 -7.92 13.30
C LEU A 455 -11.61 -7.96 12.14
N GLU A 456 -12.89 -7.73 12.41
CA GLU A 456 -13.89 -7.55 11.36
C GLU A 456 -13.98 -6.05 11.01
N VAL A 457 -13.89 -5.72 9.72
CA VAL A 457 -13.97 -4.36 9.17
C VAL A 457 -15.19 -4.28 8.26
N ASN A 458 -16.05 -3.30 8.49
CA ASN A 458 -17.21 -3.10 7.65
C ASN A 458 -16.78 -2.50 6.30
N SER A 459 -16.79 -3.34 5.27
CA SER A 459 -16.45 -2.94 3.91
C SER A 459 -17.50 -2.04 3.25
N ALA A 460 -18.75 -2.03 3.71
CA ALA A 460 -19.81 -1.20 3.17
C ALA A 460 -19.86 0.20 3.79
N HIS A 461 -19.14 0.44 4.89
CA HIS A 461 -19.12 1.74 5.56
C HIS A 461 -18.49 2.83 4.68
N SER A 462 -19.10 4.01 4.64
CA SER A 462 -18.68 5.16 3.82
C SER A 462 -17.20 5.51 3.99
N ASP A 463 -16.72 5.62 5.24
CA ASP A 463 -15.30 5.86 5.55
C ASP A 463 -14.36 4.84 4.89
N TYR A 464 -14.72 3.54 4.91
CA TYR A 464 -13.89 2.52 4.27
C TYR A 464 -13.92 2.67 2.74
N GLN A 465 -15.09 2.94 2.16
CA GLN A 465 -15.22 3.14 0.72
C GLN A 465 -14.39 4.34 0.22
N ILE A 466 -14.33 5.42 0.99
CA ILE A 466 -13.52 6.62 0.67
C ILE A 466 -12.02 6.29 0.66
N VAL A 467 -11.54 5.48 1.62
CA VAL A 467 -10.10 5.17 1.74
C VAL A 467 -9.69 3.93 0.94
N ARG A 468 -10.62 3.03 0.59
CA ARG A 468 -10.37 1.77 -0.14
C ARG A 468 -9.48 1.94 -1.37
N PRO A 469 -9.67 2.94 -2.26
CA PRO A 469 -8.84 3.09 -3.45
C PRO A 469 -7.48 3.75 -3.17
N LEU A 470 -7.23 4.28 -1.97
CA LEU A 470 -6.03 5.07 -1.64
C LEU A 470 -5.12 4.29 -0.67
N PRO A 471 -4.05 3.61 -1.14
CA PRO A 471 -3.30 2.64 -0.32
C PRO A 471 -2.77 3.21 1.01
N ALA A 472 -2.17 4.40 0.99
CA ALA A 472 -1.64 5.05 2.19
C ALA A 472 -2.76 5.44 3.19
N ARG A 473 -3.89 5.96 2.69
CA ARG A 473 -5.03 6.31 3.55
C ARG A 473 -5.73 5.06 4.08
N ARG A 474 -5.85 4.00 3.27
CA ARG A 474 -6.37 2.69 3.68
C ARG A 474 -5.54 2.10 4.81
N ARG A 475 -4.21 2.14 4.70
CA ARG A 475 -3.29 1.71 5.77
C ARG A 475 -3.51 2.48 7.06
N ARG A 476 -3.55 3.81 7.00
CA ARG A 476 -3.81 4.65 8.18
C ARG A 476 -5.17 4.37 8.81
N TYR A 477 -6.20 4.23 7.98
CA TYR A 477 -7.54 3.88 8.43
C TYR A 477 -7.57 2.54 9.16
N LEU A 478 -7.03 1.47 8.55
CA LEU A 478 -6.96 0.16 9.19
C LEU A 478 -6.13 0.20 10.47
N GLY A 479 -5.02 0.93 10.48
CA GLY A 479 -4.21 1.15 11.68
C GLY A 479 -5.02 1.75 12.84
N ARG A 480 -5.85 2.77 12.55
CA ARG A 480 -6.76 3.38 13.54
C ARG A 480 -7.82 2.40 14.05
N LEU A 481 -8.35 1.54 13.18
CA LEU A 481 -9.28 0.49 13.60
C LEU A 481 -8.61 -0.54 14.52
N TYR A 482 -7.38 -0.95 14.22
CA TYR A 482 -6.59 -1.80 15.11
C TYR A 482 -6.29 -1.11 16.45
N ALA A 483 -5.97 0.18 16.45
CA ALA A 483 -5.74 0.96 17.67
C ALA A 483 -7.00 1.01 18.55
N LYS A 484 -8.17 1.29 17.94
CA LYS A 484 -9.47 1.24 18.63
C LYS A 484 -9.68 -0.12 19.29
N GLU A 485 -9.58 -1.22 18.55
CA GLU A 485 -9.82 -2.54 19.12
C GLU A 485 -8.75 -2.94 20.15
N LEU A 486 -7.50 -2.51 19.98
CA LEU A 486 -6.43 -2.73 20.97
C LEU A 486 -6.77 -2.03 22.29
N VAL A 487 -7.21 -0.78 22.23
CA VAL A 487 -7.58 -0.01 23.42
C VAL A 487 -8.83 -0.58 24.08
N LEU A 488 -9.87 -0.90 23.30
CA LEU A 488 -11.08 -1.54 23.83
C LEU A 488 -10.80 -2.91 24.46
N HIS A 489 -9.87 -3.68 23.88
CA HIS A 489 -9.46 -4.97 24.44
C HIS A 489 -8.80 -4.82 25.82
N ASN A 490 -7.97 -3.79 26.01
CA ASN A 490 -7.20 -3.61 27.25
C ASN A 490 -7.95 -2.78 28.30
N PHE A 491 -8.65 -1.72 27.87
CA PHE A 491 -9.20 -0.67 28.73
C PHE A 491 -10.70 -0.47 28.55
N GLY A 492 -11.41 -1.28 27.75
CA GLY A 492 -12.85 -1.09 27.51
C GLY A 492 -13.75 -1.21 28.75
N HIS A 493 -13.17 -1.50 29.92
CA HIS A 493 -13.82 -1.49 31.23
C HIS A 493 -13.68 -0.16 31.99
N GLU A 494 -12.73 0.70 31.58
CA GLU A 494 -12.53 2.03 32.14
C GLU A 494 -13.63 2.99 31.61
N PRO A 495 -13.88 4.13 32.30
CA PRO A 495 -14.83 5.13 31.80
C PRO A 495 -14.43 5.64 30.42
N SER A 496 -15.43 6.03 29.62
CA SER A 496 -15.23 6.43 28.21
C SER A 496 -14.15 7.51 28.04
N SER A 497 -14.04 8.46 28.98
CA SER A 497 -13.00 9.48 28.97
C SER A 497 -11.59 8.88 29.04
N ALA A 498 -11.35 7.95 29.97
CA ALA A 498 -10.06 7.26 30.11
C ALA A 498 -9.73 6.40 28.87
N VAL A 499 -10.73 5.71 28.31
CA VAL A 499 -10.58 4.95 27.07
C VAL A 499 -10.17 5.84 25.91
N LEU A 500 -10.77 7.03 25.80
CA LEU A 500 -10.43 8.00 24.75
C LEU A 500 -9.01 8.56 24.94
N GLU A 501 -8.58 8.83 26.17
CA GLU A 501 -7.19 9.22 26.45
C GLU A 501 -6.21 8.14 26.01
N ARG A 502 -6.48 6.87 26.32
CA ARG A 502 -5.66 5.73 25.84
C ARG A 502 -5.66 5.61 24.32
N LEU A 503 -6.80 5.87 23.68
CA LEU A 503 -6.88 5.91 22.22
C LEU A 503 -6.01 7.01 21.63
N LEU A 504 -6.05 8.22 22.19
CA LEU A 504 -5.17 9.32 21.76
C LEU A 504 -3.69 8.93 21.94
N GLU A 505 -3.33 8.36 23.10
CA GLU A 505 -1.99 7.83 23.41
C GLU A 505 -1.46 6.89 22.31
N VAL A 506 -2.30 5.95 21.90
CA VAL A 506 -1.97 4.94 20.89
C VAL A 506 -1.90 5.56 19.50
N LEU A 507 -2.88 6.39 19.13
CA LEU A 507 -2.96 7.00 17.81
C LEU A 507 -1.79 7.95 17.55
N THR A 508 -1.43 8.80 18.52
CA THR A 508 -0.30 9.74 18.39
C THR A 508 1.00 9.02 18.10
N ARG A 509 1.28 7.91 18.81
CA ARG A 509 2.49 7.12 18.57
C ARG A 509 2.40 6.26 17.31
N LEU A 510 1.21 5.76 16.98
CA LEU A 510 1.01 4.95 15.78
C LEU A 510 1.24 5.78 14.50
N ASP A 511 0.85 7.05 14.50
CA ASP A 511 1.08 7.95 13.36
C ASP A 511 2.58 8.16 13.07
N GLU A 512 3.49 7.98 14.04
CA GLU A 512 4.95 7.99 13.80
C GLU A 512 5.45 6.77 13.03
N HIS A 513 4.66 5.69 12.99
CA HIS A 513 5.06 4.39 12.42
C HIS A 513 4.29 4.00 11.14
N LEU A 514 3.33 4.82 10.68
CA LEU A 514 2.38 4.51 9.60
C LEU A 514 2.55 5.25 8.27
#